data_AF-A0A7W7DJH5-F1
#
_entry.id   AF-A0A7W7DJH5-F1
#
_cell.length_a   1.000
_cell.length_b   1.000
_cell.length_c   1.000
_cell.angle_alpha   90.00
_cell.angle_beta   90.00
_cell.angle_gamma   90.00
#
_symmetry.space_group_name_H-M   'P 1'
#
loop_
_entity.id
_entity.type
_entity.pdbx_description
1 polymer ?
#
loop_
_entity_poly.entity_id
_entity_poly.type
_entity_poly.pdbx_seq_one_letter_code
_entity_poly.pdbx_strand_id
1 'polypeptide(L)'
;MSPRVIRRRRRRPEPLVKVRTLPPKLPGLPKLRRSPKPPKRGARRPEPLVKVRILPPKLPRLPRVRLRRPRTKPFRDRNPVVIGAVGLTTLALLTAAAFNADSLPLIGGGETYSAAFSEAGGLKPGDEVRIAGVKVGKVEEVDLAGGHVEVTFKVKDDPEFGTETGASIRVKTILGAKYLALHPKGPGRLKPGSEIPLKRTVSAYDVVQAFSDLTTTTEEVDTQRLAKALDTLSTTFQDSPEEVRASIKGLSRISRTVASRDKALRGLLDHANGVTGVLSDHTEDFSALVEDGDKLFKEISKRRTAIHKLLKSSAALGIQLSGLVEDNRDEIGPALKGLNTFVRMLERNQASLDRSVALLAPYVRVFTNTLGNGRWFDAYVQNLVAAPVAPRKGGAP
;
A
#
# COMPACT_ATOMS: atom_id res chain seq x y z
N MET A 1 24.51 -41.96 1.40
CA MET A 1 25.11 -42.14 0.06
C MET A 1 24.58 -41.02 -0.82
N SER A 2 25.32 -39.90 -0.89
CA SER A 2 24.87 -38.65 -1.53
C SER A 2 25.96 -38.14 -2.48
N PRO A 3 25.66 -37.77 -3.73
CA PRO A 3 26.68 -37.32 -4.66
C PRO A 3 27.02 -35.83 -4.44
N ARG A 4 28.33 -35.56 -4.30
CA ARG A 4 28.93 -34.23 -4.24
C ARG A 4 28.93 -33.57 -5.63
N VAL A 5 28.29 -32.40 -5.75
CA VAL A 5 28.40 -31.55 -6.94
C VAL A 5 29.55 -30.55 -6.74
N ILE A 6 30.56 -30.68 -7.60
CA ILE A 6 31.79 -29.89 -7.65
C ILE A 6 31.50 -28.54 -8.33
N ARG A 7 31.62 -27.43 -7.59
CA ARG A 7 31.59 -26.07 -8.17
C ARG A 7 32.95 -25.74 -8.80
N ARG A 8 33.04 -25.76 -10.13
CA ARG A 8 34.17 -25.17 -10.88
C ARG A 8 34.09 -23.64 -10.83
N ARG A 9 35.07 -23.00 -10.17
CA ARG A 9 35.30 -21.55 -10.27
C ARG A 9 35.83 -21.21 -11.66
N ARG A 10 35.12 -20.37 -12.42
CA ARG A 10 35.65 -19.73 -13.64
C ARG A 10 36.72 -18.71 -13.23
N ARG A 11 37.98 -18.95 -13.61
CA ARG A 11 39.06 -17.95 -13.56
C ARG A 11 38.81 -16.90 -14.64
N ARG A 12 38.88 -15.61 -14.28
CA ARG A 12 38.99 -14.51 -15.26
C ARG A 12 40.39 -14.54 -15.88
N PRO A 13 40.55 -14.29 -17.18
CA PRO A 13 41.86 -14.07 -17.78
C PRO A 13 42.41 -12.71 -17.36
N GLU A 14 43.67 -12.68 -16.92
CA GLU A 14 44.44 -11.46 -16.68
C GLU A 14 44.83 -10.81 -18.02
N PRO A 15 44.75 -9.48 -18.16
CA PRO A 15 45.34 -8.80 -19.31
C PRO A 15 46.87 -8.73 -19.17
N LEU A 16 47.54 -9.25 -20.19
CA LEU A 16 48.96 -9.04 -20.45
C LEU A 16 49.21 -7.56 -20.77
N VAL A 17 50.27 -7.00 -20.17
CA VAL A 17 50.90 -5.69 -20.46
C VAL A 17 50.24 -4.46 -19.81
N LYS A 18 50.89 -3.97 -18.75
CA LYS A 18 50.71 -2.62 -18.19
C LYS A 18 51.66 -1.65 -18.91
N VAL A 19 51.18 -0.91 -19.90
CA VAL A 19 51.94 0.20 -20.50
C VAL A 19 51.73 1.45 -19.64
N ARG A 20 52.80 1.93 -19.00
CA ARG A 20 52.81 3.15 -18.19
C ARG A 20 53.14 4.34 -19.10
N THR A 21 52.14 4.98 -19.68
CA THR A 21 52.35 6.23 -20.43
C THR A 21 52.54 7.39 -19.46
N LEU A 22 53.75 7.96 -19.45
CA LEU A 22 54.06 9.22 -18.78
C LEU A 22 53.37 10.36 -19.56
N PRO A 23 52.67 11.32 -18.91
CA PRO A 23 52.15 12.48 -19.61
C PRO A 23 53.30 13.40 -20.07
N PRO A 24 53.21 14.02 -21.26
CA PRO A 24 54.21 14.95 -21.75
C PRO A 24 54.24 16.23 -20.91
N LYS A 25 55.45 16.67 -20.54
CA LYS A 25 55.73 17.96 -19.89
C LYS A 25 55.40 19.10 -20.85
N LEU A 26 54.38 19.89 -20.53
CA LEU A 26 54.11 21.17 -21.19
C LEU A 26 55.19 22.21 -20.82
N PRO A 27 55.70 23.01 -21.78
CA PRO A 27 56.62 24.10 -21.48
C PRO A 27 55.89 25.21 -20.70
N GLY A 28 56.53 25.71 -19.63
CA GLY A 28 55.98 26.74 -18.77
C GLY A 28 55.81 28.09 -19.51
N LEU A 29 54.61 28.67 -19.39
CA LEU A 29 54.32 30.01 -19.87
C LEU A 29 55.09 31.07 -19.06
N PRO A 30 55.60 32.14 -19.71
CA PRO A 30 56.34 33.20 -19.02
C PRO A 30 55.41 34.05 -18.14
N LYS A 31 55.86 34.37 -16.92
CA LYS A 31 55.14 35.22 -15.96
C LYS A 31 55.00 36.64 -16.52
N LEU A 32 53.77 37.11 -16.69
CA LEU A 32 53.45 38.50 -17.02
C LEU A 32 53.94 39.44 -15.91
N ARG A 33 54.90 40.29 -16.27
CA ARG A 33 55.53 41.32 -15.45
C ARG A 33 54.50 42.44 -15.23
N ARG A 34 54.15 42.73 -13.98
CA ARG A 34 53.25 43.86 -13.62
C ARG A 34 53.90 45.19 -14.03
N SER A 35 53.18 46.01 -14.79
CA SER A 35 53.58 47.36 -15.20
C SER A 35 53.71 48.32 -14.00
N PRO A 36 54.61 49.33 -14.05
CA PRO A 36 54.81 50.28 -12.97
C PRO A 36 53.74 51.39 -12.98
N LYS A 37 53.36 51.84 -11.79
CA LYS A 37 52.37 52.90 -11.53
C LYS A 37 52.97 54.28 -11.89
N PRO A 38 52.24 55.20 -12.54
CA PRO A 38 52.79 56.50 -12.93
C PRO A 38 52.90 57.47 -11.74
N PRO A 39 53.80 58.47 -11.79
CA PRO A 39 54.07 59.39 -10.68
C PRO A 39 53.01 60.48 -10.56
N LYS A 40 52.67 60.84 -9.31
CA LYS A 40 51.76 61.95 -8.99
C LYS A 40 52.45 63.29 -9.28
N ARG A 41 52.05 63.99 -10.35
CA ARG A 41 52.35 65.42 -10.54
C ARG A 41 51.46 66.26 -9.62
N GLY A 42 52.08 67.02 -8.72
CA GLY A 42 51.41 68.06 -7.94
C GLY A 42 51.04 69.24 -8.84
N ALA A 43 49.76 69.45 -9.08
CA ALA A 43 49.24 70.66 -9.69
C ALA A 43 48.79 71.62 -8.58
N ARG A 44 49.49 72.75 -8.45
CA ARG A 44 49.05 73.91 -7.66
C ARG A 44 47.72 74.40 -8.25
N ARG A 45 46.68 74.51 -7.41
CA ARG A 45 45.41 75.17 -7.78
C ARG A 45 45.59 76.69 -7.68
N PRO A 46 45.08 77.49 -8.63
CA PRO A 46 44.93 78.93 -8.44
C PRO A 46 43.80 79.23 -7.46
N GLU A 47 43.99 80.24 -6.61
CA GLU A 47 42.97 80.74 -5.67
C GLU A 47 41.83 81.44 -6.44
N PRO A 48 40.56 81.15 -6.14
CA PRO A 48 39.45 81.96 -6.66
C PRO A 48 39.29 83.24 -5.84
N LEU A 49 39.35 84.38 -6.54
CA LEU A 49 38.77 85.65 -6.10
C LEU A 49 37.25 85.45 -5.94
N VAL A 50 36.71 85.91 -4.81
CA VAL A 50 35.30 85.85 -4.37
C VAL A 50 34.91 84.58 -3.61
N LYS A 51 34.85 84.74 -2.28
CA LYS A 51 34.43 83.73 -1.30
C LYS A 51 32.94 83.90 -1.00
N VAL A 52 32.07 83.26 -1.78
CA VAL A 52 30.62 83.23 -1.48
C VAL A 52 30.39 82.25 -0.33
N ARG A 53 30.03 82.78 0.86
CA ARG A 53 29.77 82.00 2.06
C ARG A 53 28.34 81.46 2.04
N ILE A 54 28.15 80.29 1.44
CA ILE A 54 26.88 79.54 1.54
C ILE A 54 26.86 78.83 2.90
N LEU A 55 25.90 79.18 3.76
CA LEU A 55 25.70 78.55 5.05
C LEU A 55 25.08 77.15 4.84
N PRO A 56 25.70 76.05 5.32
CA PRO A 56 25.11 74.72 5.14
C PRO A 56 23.84 74.55 6.00
N PRO A 57 22.79 73.88 5.49
CA PRO A 57 21.57 73.64 6.25
C PRO A 57 21.84 72.73 7.46
N LYS A 58 21.24 73.06 8.60
CA LYS A 58 21.31 72.25 9.84
C LYS A 58 20.61 70.90 9.61
N LEU A 59 21.40 69.83 9.51
CA LEU A 59 20.90 68.46 9.54
C LEU A 59 20.65 68.01 11.01
N PRO A 60 19.50 67.40 11.32
CA PRO A 60 19.24 66.85 12.65
C PRO A 60 20.14 65.63 12.93
N ARG A 61 20.75 65.58 14.13
CA ARG A 61 21.58 64.45 14.57
C ARG A 61 20.70 63.24 14.91
N LEU A 62 20.84 62.17 14.15
CA LEU A 62 20.16 60.89 14.44
C LEU A 62 20.77 60.21 15.68
N PRO A 63 19.95 59.55 16.53
CA PRO A 63 20.42 58.83 17.70
C PRO A 63 21.19 57.56 17.33
N ARG A 64 22.33 57.31 17.99
CA ARG A 64 23.10 56.08 17.83
C ARG A 64 22.38 54.91 18.48
N VAL A 65 21.75 54.05 17.68
CA VAL A 65 21.15 52.79 18.12
C VAL A 65 22.25 51.80 18.48
N ARG A 66 22.41 51.46 19.77
CA ARG A 66 23.24 50.33 20.20
C ARG A 66 22.48 49.03 19.94
N LEU A 67 22.89 48.28 18.91
CA LEU A 67 22.37 46.95 18.64
C LEU A 67 22.74 45.99 19.79
N ARG A 68 21.76 45.63 20.60
CA ARG A 68 21.86 44.66 21.69
C ARG A 68 21.97 43.25 21.08
N ARG A 69 23.12 42.58 21.24
CA ARG A 69 23.29 41.19 20.75
C ARG A 69 22.28 40.26 21.46
N PRO A 70 21.56 39.39 20.74
CA PRO A 70 20.60 38.49 21.35
C PRO A 70 21.33 37.46 22.22
N ARG A 71 20.90 37.36 23.49
CA ARG A 71 21.44 36.42 24.47
C ARG A 71 20.80 35.06 24.20
N THR A 72 21.51 34.15 23.55
CA THR A 72 21.01 32.78 23.31
C THR A 72 21.03 32.02 24.64
N LYS A 73 19.88 31.48 25.06
CA LYS A 73 19.79 30.65 26.28
C LYS A 73 20.52 29.31 26.06
N PRO A 74 21.32 28.82 27.03
CA PRO A 74 21.98 27.51 26.97
C PRO A 74 20.98 26.37 26.76
N PHE A 75 21.41 25.29 26.08
CA PHE A 75 20.53 24.17 25.71
C PHE A 75 19.91 23.44 26.93
N ARG A 76 20.56 23.50 28.10
CA ARG A 76 20.09 22.89 29.36
C ARG A 76 18.89 23.59 29.99
N ASP A 77 18.65 24.86 29.67
CA ASP A 77 17.54 25.65 30.25
C ASP A 77 16.30 25.70 29.34
N ARG A 78 16.34 25.00 28.20
CA ARG A 78 15.24 24.95 27.25
C ARG A 78 14.35 23.76 27.56
N ASN A 79 13.04 23.98 27.51
CA ASN A 79 12.04 22.94 27.80
C ASN A 79 12.27 21.72 26.88
N PRO A 80 12.55 20.52 27.42
CA PRO A 80 12.83 19.32 26.63
C PRO A 80 11.67 18.91 25.73
N VAL A 81 10.42 19.21 26.13
CA VAL A 81 9.23 18.95 25.32
C VAL A 81 9.22 19.79 24.05
N VAL A 82 9.64 21.06 24.13
CA VAL A 82 9.70 21.96 22.96
C VAL A 82 10.82 21.53 22.02
N ILE A 83 11.96 21.10 22.55
CA ILE A 83 13.06 20.57 21.73
C ILE A 83 12.62 19.28 21.03
N GLY A 84 11.94 18.38 21.75
CA GLY A 84 11.40 17.14 21.18
C GLY A 84 10.37 17.41 20.09
N ALA A 85 9.44 18.33 20.31
CA ALA A 85 8.43 18.72 19.32
C ALA A 85 9.06 19.35 18.07
N VAL A 86 10.03 20.25 18.22
CA VAL A 86 10.75 20.85 17.09
C VAL A 86 11.57 19.79 16.34
N GLY A 87 12.21 18.87 17.06
CA GLY A 87 12.95 17.75 16.47
C GLY A 87 12.06 16.82 15.65
N LEU A 88 10.92 16.39 16.22
CA LEU A 88 9.92 15.57 15.52
C LEU A 88 9.33 16.29 14.30
N THR A 89 9.02 17.58 14.44
CA THR A 89 8.50 18.38 13.32
C THR A 89 9.54 18.50 12.21
N THR A 90 10.81 18.74 12.56
CA THR A 90 11.90 18.81 11.58
C THR A 90 12.11 17.47 10.89
N LEU A 91 12.06 16.37 11.63
CA LEU A 91 12.17 15.03 11.07
C LEU A 91 11.01 14.72 10.11
N ALA A 92 9.77 15.00 10.52
CA ALA A 92 8.59 14.83 9.68
C ALA A 92 8.67 15.66 8.39
N LEU A 93 9.12 16.92 8.48
CA LEU A 93 9.35 17.78 7.32
C LEU A 93 10.44 17.24 6.39
N LEU A 94 11.56 16.74 6.94
CA LEU A 94 12.61 16.11 6.15
C LEU A 94 12.14 14.83 5.47
N THR A 95 11.35 13.99 6.16
CA THR A 95 10.74 12.79 5.57
C THR A 95 9.77 13.15 4.45
N ALA A 96 8.87 14.12 4.68
CA ALA A 96 7.95 14.61 3.67
C ALA A 96 8.69 15.18 2.44
N ALA A 97 9.76 15.95 2.67
CA ALA A 97 10.62 16.47 1.60
C ALA A 97 11.34 15.35 0.83
N ALA A 98 11.78 14.28 1.52
CA ALA A 98 12.41 13.13 0.87
C ALA A 98 11.43 12.35 -0.03
N PHE A 99 10.17 12.16 0.42
CA PHE A 99 9.13 11.54 -0.41
C PHE A 99 8.72 12.41 -1.61
N ASN A 100 8.80 13.73 -1.48
CA ASN A 100 8.47 14.69 -2.54
C ASN A 100 9.72 15.23 -3.25
N ALA A 101 10.84 14.50 -3.20
CA ALA A 101 12.12 14.98 -3.73
C ALA A 101 12.08 15.29 -5.24
N ASP A 102 11.27 14.55 -6.00
CA ASP A 102 11.07 14.77 -7.43
C ASP A 102 10.29 16.07 -7.74
N SER A 103 9.54 16.62 -6.78
CA SER A 103 8.76 17.87 -6.91
C SER A 103 9.49 19.10 -6.35
N LEU A 104 10.66 18.93 -5.73
CA LEU A 104 11.43 20.05 -5.17
C LEU A 104 12.09 20.88 -6.29
N PRO A 105 11.97 22.22 -6.29
CA PRO A 105 12.49 23.07 -7.37
C PRO A 105 14.02 23.01 -7.55
N LEU A 106 14.77 22.51 -6.56
CA LEU A 106 16.22 22.36 -6.59
C LEU A 106 16.72 20.99 -7.10
N ILE A 107 15.87 19.94 -7.09
CA ILE A 107 16.26 18.53 -7.37
C ILE A 107 15.38 17.92 -8.49
N GLY A 108 14.14 18.36 -8.57
CA GLY A 108 13.17 18.08 -9.63
C GLY A 108 13.30 19.00 -10.84
N GLY A 109 14.50 19.50 -11.15
CA GLY A 109 14.75 20.35 -12.32
C GLY A 109 14.27 19.68 -13.61
N GLY A 110 13.87 20.47 -14.59
CA GLY A 110 13.40 20.01 -15.89
C GLY A 110 12.37 20.96 -16.47
N GLU A 111 12.26 20.96 -17.79
CA GLU A 111 11.30 21.80 -18.51
C GLU A 111 10.07 20.98 -18.88
N THR A 112 8.91 21.57 -18.70
CA THR A 112 7.61 20.96 -18.99
C THR A 112 7.19 21.26 -20.42
N TYR A 113 6.63 20.26 -21.09
CA TYR A 113 6.11 20.30 -22.45
C TYR A 113 4.81 19.50 -22.51
N SER A 114 3.97 19.78 -23.51
CA SER A 114 2.74 19.02 -23.76
C SER A 114 2.79 18.36 -25.14
N ALA A 115 2.04 17.28 -25.32
CA ALA A 115 1.82 16.66 -26.63
C ALA A 115 0.36 16.19 -26.74
N ALA A 116 -0.32 16.59 -27.82
CA ALA A 116 -1.68 16.15 -28.11
C ALA A 116 -1.67 14.81 -28.83
N PHE A 117 -2.37 13.80 -28.31
CA PHE A 117 -2.57 12.49 -28.94
C PHE A 117 -4.05 12.25 -29.21
N SER A 118 -4.37 11.42 -30.21
CA SER A 118 -5.77 11.00 -30.42
C SER A 118 -6.28 10.15 -29.25
N GLU A 119 -5.38 9.42 -28.59
CA GLU A 119 -5.67 8.57 -27.44
C GLU A 119 -4.40 8.36 -26.59
N ALA A 120 -4.58 8.04 -25.30
CA ALA A 120 -3.48 7.75 -24.39
C ALA A 120 -2.87 6.35 -24.59
N GLY A 121 -3.64 5.40 -25.13
CA GLY A 121 -3.19 4.03 -25.38
C GLY A 121 -2.57 3.32 -24.16
N GLY A 122 -3.02 3.67 -22.95
CA GLY A 122 -2.53 3.13 -21.67
C GLY A 122 -1.29 3.82 -21.08
N LEU A 123 -0.86 4.97 -21.62
CA LEU A 123 0.18 5.83 -21.02
C LEU A 123 -0.31 6.39 -19.67
N LYS A 124 0.58 6.43 -18.67
CA LYS A 124 0.26 6.87 -17.31
C LYS A 124 1.26 7.90 -16.77
N PRO A 125 0.84 8.76 -15.81
CA PRO A 125 1.76 9.56 -15.01
C PRO A 125 2.90 8.71 -14.44
N GLY A 126 4.13 9.21 -14.56
CA GLY A 126 5.36 8.52 -14.16
C GLY A 126 6.01 7.65 -15.23
N ASP A 127 5.34 7.40 -16.36
CA ASP A 127 5.94 6.72 -17.51
C ASP A 127 7.14 7.49 -18.06
N GLU A 128 8.07 6.78 -18.69
CA GLU A 128 9.33 7.39 -19.14
C GLU A 128 9.15 8.20 -20.42
N VAL A 129 9.86 9.32 -20.49
CA VAL A 129 10.05 10.06 -21.75
C VAL A 129 11.44 9.72 -22.29
N ARG A 130 11.52 9.36 -23.56
CA ARG A 130 12.74 8.89 -24.20
C ARG A 130 13.02 9.57 -25.52
N ILE A 131 14.31 9.84 -25.80
CA ILE A 131 14.81 10.24 -27.13
C ILE A 131 15.77 9.15 -27.58
N ALA A 132 15.55 8.60 -28.78
CA ALA A 132 16.37 7.49 -29.32
C ALA A 132 16.56 6.32 -28.32
N GLY A 133 15.56 6.07 -27.46
CA GLY A 133 15.60 5.01 -26.43
C GLY A 133 16.26 5.40 -25.10
N VAL A 134 16.92 6.56 -25.01
CA VAL A 134 17.53 7.08 -23.77
C VAL A 134 16.48 7.82 -22.95
N LYS A 135 16.37 7.51 -21.65
CA LYS A 135 15.47 8.21 -20.74
C LYS A 135 15.95 9.63 -20.51
N VAL A 136 15.11 10.59 -20.88
CA VAL A 136 15.36 12.04 -20.74
C VAL A 136 14.37 12.70 -19.81
N GLY A 137 13.28 12.02 -19.44
CA GLY A 137 12.20 12.63 -18.69
C GLY A 137 11.18 11.65 -18.13
N LYS A 138 10.07 12.21 -17.65
CA LYS A 138 8.90 11.49 -17.14
C LYS A 138 7.61 12.20 -17.55
N VAL A 139 6.55 11.44 -17.79
CA VAL A 139 5.19 11.95 -17.93
C VAL A 139 4.71 12.44 -16.56
N GLU A 140 4.17 13.65 -16.51
CA GLU A 140 3.59 14.24 -15.29
C GLU A 140 2.09 13.99 -15.23
N GLU A 141 1.39 14.20 -16.35
CA GLU A 141 -0.06 14.17 -16.41
C GLU A 141 -0.56 13.69 -17.78
N VAL A 142 -1.75 13.08 -17.80
CA VAL A 142 -2.42 12.59 -19.00
C VAL A 142 -3.89 12.92 -18.84
N ASP A 143 -4.35 13.94 -19.57
CA ASP A 143 -5.70 14.48 -19.44
C ASP A 143 -6.43 14.50 -20.78
N LEU A 144 -7.77 14.50 -20.71
CA LEU A 144 -8.62 14.67 -21.89
C LEU A 144 -8.91 16.16 -22.10
N ALA A 145 -8.30 16.75 -23.13
CA ALA A 145 -8.49 18.14 -23.52
C ALA A 145 -9.49 18.26 -24.67
N GLY A 146 -10.78 18.24 -24.33
CA GLY A 146 -11.88 18.36 -25.29
C GLY A 146 -12.05 17.10 -26.15
N GLY A 147 -11.32 17.02 -27.26
CA GLY A 147 -11.41 15.93 -28.26
C GLY A 147 -10.11 15.18 -28.50
N HIS A 148 -9.07 15.45 -27.72
CA HIS A 148 -7.78 14.77 -27.79
C HIS A 148 -7.22 14.61 -26.38
N VAL A 149 -6.22 13.74 -26.23
CA VAL A 149 -5.50 13.54 -24.98
C VAL A 149 -4.30 14.47 -24.95
N GLU A 150 -4.23 15.34 -23.96
CA GLU A 150 -3.04 16.13 -23.68
C GLU A 150 -2.14 15.36 -22.71
N VAL A 151 -0.91 15.10 -23.13
CA VAL A 151 0.13 14.46 -22.30
C VAL A 151 1.14 15.52 -21.89
N THR A 152 1.16 15.85 -20.59
CA THR A 152 2.13 16.76 -20.01
C THR A 152 3.33 15.96 -19.51
N PHE A 153 4.54 16.37 -19.90
CA PHE A 153 5.76 15.65 -19.56
C PHE A 153 6.92 16.59 -19.30
N LYS A 154 7.85 16.12 -18.48
CA LYS A 154 9.02 16.88 -18.05
C LYS A 154 10.30 16.24 -18.52
N VAL A 155 11.21 17.05 -19.07
CA VAL A 155 12.52 16.62 -19.59
C VAL A 155 13.61 17.20 -18.68
N LYS A 156 14.47 16.34 -18.14
CA LYS A 156 15.42 16.64 -17.05
C LYS A 156 16.79 17.16 -17.50
N ASP A 157 17.08 17.13 -18.79
CA ASP A 157 18.32 17.60 -19.40
C ASP A 157 18.01 18.31 -20.72
N ASP A 158 19.00 18.93 -21.38
CA ASP A 158 18.85 19.70 -22.63
C ASP A 158 19.21 18.85 -23.87
N PRO A 159 18.38 17.88 -24.31
CA PRO A 159 18.50 17.39 -25.66
C PRO A 159 18.04 18.51 -26.60
N GLU A 160 18.84 18.82 -27.60
CA GLU A 160 18.40 19.65 -28.72
C GLU A 160 17.26 18.92 -29.46
N PHE A 161 16.01 19.07 -29.00
CA PHE A 161 14.84 18.63 -29.72
C PHE A 161 14.15 19.87 -30.30
N GLY A 162 14.31 20.02 -31.61
CA GLY A 162 13.96 21.23 -32.33
C GLY A 162 12.46 21.53 -32.37
N THR A 163 12.13 22.66 -32.98
CA THR A 163 10.75 23.18 -33.07
C THR A 163 9.80 22.24 -33.82
N GLU A 164 10.32 21.38 -34.70
CA GLU A 164 9.55 20.40 -35.47
C GLU A 164 9.48 19.01 -34.82
N THR A 165 9.93 18.87 -33.56
CA THR A 165 9.90 17.61 -32.82
C THR A 165 8.51 16.96 -32.86
N GLY A 166 8.49 15.65 -33.11
CA GLY A 166 7.30 14.82 -32.99
C GLY A 166 7.32 13.95 -31.74
N ALA A 167 6.21 13.31 -31.43
CA ALA A 167 6.10 12.39 -30.31
C ALA A 167 5.35 11.11 -30.70
N SER A 168 5.65 9.98 -30.07
CA SER A 168 4.90 8.76 -30.26
C SER A 168 4.82 7.95 -28.97
N ILE A 169 3.66 7.37 -28.68
CA ILE A 169 3.51 6.45 -27.54
C ILE A 169 3.93 5.05 -28.01
N ARG A 170 4.89 4.43 -27.32
CA ARG A 170 5.43 3.12 -27.68
C ARG A 170 5.37 2.13 -26.51
N VAL A 171 5.38 0.85 -26.84
CA VAL A 171 5.41 -0.23 -25.84
C VAL A 171 6.83 -0.42 -25.31
N LYS A 172 6.99 -0.38 -23.99
CA LYS A 172 8.23 -0.61 -23.24
C LYS A 172 8.43 -2.09 -22.92
N THR A 173 7.37 -2.81 -22.55
CA THR A 173 7.43 -4.20 -22.08
C THR A 173 6.38 -5.09 -22.74
N ILE A 174 6.62 -6.40 -22.75
CA ILE A 174 5.66 -7.41 -23.26
C ILE A 174 4.33 -7.35 -22.49
N LEU A 175 4.36 -6.92 -21.23
CA LEU A 175 3.17 -6.74 -20.39
C LEU A 175 2.42 -5.40 -20.65
N GLY A 176 2.76 -4.69 -21.73
CA GLY A 176 2.01 -3.52 -22.17
C GLY A 176 2.36 -2.19 -21.50
N ALA A 177 3.41 -2.12 -20.67
CA ALA A 177 3.86 -0.83 -20.14
C ALA A 177 4.26 0.10 -21.30
N LYS A 178 3.90 1.38 -21.23
CA LYS A 178 4.13 2.35 -22.31
C LYS A 178 5.25 3.33 -21.94
N TYR A 179 5.72 4.08 -22.94
CA TYR A 179 6.62 5.21 -22.76
C TYR A 179 6.39 6.23 -23.88
N LEU A 180 6.69 7.50 -23.60
CA LEU A 180 6.63 8.57 -24.58
C LEU A 180 7.99 8.65 -25.31
N ALA A 181 7.98 8.45 -26.63
CA ALA A 181 9.16 8.61 -27.47
C ALA A 181 9.11 9.97 -28.19
N LEU A 182 10.12 10.80 -27.99
CA LEU A 182 10.28 12.06 -28.71
C LEU A 182 11.19 11.84 -29.93
N HIS A 183 10.83 12.46 -31.04
CA HIS A 183 11.53 12.42 -32.32
C HIS A 183 12.03 13.82 -32.68
N PRO A 184 13.25 14.19 -32.25
CA PRO A 184 13.85 15.49 -32.54
C PRO A 184 13.84 15.82 -34.03
N LYS A 185 13.32 16.99 -34.40
CA LYS A 185 13.33 17.49 -35.77
C LYS A 185 13.29 19.02 -35.79
N GLY A 186 13.77 19.61 -36.89
CA GLY A 186 13.72 21.05 -37.13
C GLY A 186 14.83 21.82 -36.41
N PRO A 187 15.04 23.09 -36.78
CA PRO A 187 16.06 23.93 -36.19
C PRO A 187 15.66 24.47 -34.81
N GLY A 188 16.65 24.90 -34.05
CA GLY A 188 16.50 25.55 -32.75
C GLY A 188 16.10 24.59 -31.63
N ARG A 189 15.53 25.14 -30.55
CA ARG A 189 15.02 24.41 -29.39
C ARG A 189 13.53 24.69 -29.23
N LEU A 190 12.74 23.64 -28.99
CA LEU A 190 11.33 23.80 -28.65
C LEU A 190 11.23 24.62 -27.35
N LYS A 191 10.38 25.64 -27.31
CA LYS A 191 10.26 26.48 -26.11
C LYS A 191 9.59 25.71 -24.98
N PRO A 192 10.01 25.86 -23.72
CA PRO A 192 9.30 25.28 -22.58
C PRO A 192 7.83 25.71 -22.58
N GLY A 193 6.94 24.80 -22.22
CA GLY A 193 5.48 24.99 -22.25
C GLY A 193 4.86 24.91 -23.64
N SER A 194 5.64 24.61 -24.69
CA SER A 194 5.07 24.39 -26.02
C SER A 194 4.40 23.02 -26.11
N GLU A 195 3.36 22.96 -26.94
CA GLU A 195 2.63 21.75 -27.26
C GLU A 195 3.09 21.15 -28.61
N ILE A 196 3.32 19.84 -28.64
CA ILE A 196 3.49 19.08 -29.87
C ILE A 196 2.09 18.77 -30.42
N PRO A 197 1.70 19.32 -31.58
CA PRO A 197 0.34 19.21 -32.10
C PRO A 197 0.04 17.81 -32.65
N LEU A 198 -1.25 17.46 -32.69
CA LEU A 198 -1.77 16.16 -33.15
C LEU A 198 -1.18 15.67 -34.49
N LYS A 199 -0.88 16.59 -35.42
CA LYS A 199 -0.29 16.29 -36.73
C LYS A 199 1.13 15.69 -36.66
N ARG A 200 1.82 15.83 -35.52
CA ARG A 200 3.19 15.37 -35.28
C ARG A 200 3.27 14.34 -34.15
N THR A 201 2.14 13.78 -33.77
CA THR A 201 2.02 12.78 -32.72
C THR A 201 1.44 11.49 -33.24
N VAL A 202 1.95 10.37 -32.74
CA VAL A 202 1.43 9.04 -33.09
C VAL A 202 1.04 8.31 -31.81
N SER A 203 -0.25 8.03 -31.66
CA SER A 203 -0.78 7.26 -30.52
C SER A 203 -0.28 5.81 -30.56
N ALA A 204 -0.42 5.09 -29.44
CA ALA A 204 0.08 3.72 -29.38
C ALA A 204 -0.74 2.81 -30.30
N TYR A 205 -0.11 2.23 -31.33
CA TYR A 205 -0.75 1.21 -32.13
C TYR A 205 -1.02 -0.02 -31.26
N ASP A 206 -2.30 -0.37 -31.07
CA ASP A 206 -2.68 -1.60 -30.39
C ASP A 206 -2.46 -2.79 -31.34
N VAL A 207 -1.84 -3.86 -30.81
CA VAL A 207 -1.66 -5.11 -31.56
C VAL A 207 -3.03 -5.69 -31.92
N VAL A 208 -4.01 -5.57 -31.03
CA VAL A 208 -5.41 -6.00 -31.28
C VAL A 208 -6.00 -5.21 -32.44
N GLN A 209 -5.79 -3.89 -32.46
CA GLN A 209 -6.28 -3.04 -33.55
C GLN A 209 -5.54 -3.35 -34.86
N ALA A 210 -4.24 -3.64 -34.84
CA ALA A 210 -3.52 -4.07 -36.04
C ALA A 210 -4.03 -5.40 -36.61
N PHE A 211 -4.38 -6.38 -35.75
CA PHE A 211 -4.99 -7.63 -36.19
C PHE A 211 -6.43 -7.45 -36.68
N SER A 212 -7.21 -6.59 -36.02
CA SER A 212 -8.56 -6.21 -36.44
C SER A 212 -8.53 -5.51 -37.80
N ASP A 213 -7.69 -4.49 -37.96
CA ASP A 213 -7.53 -3.73 -39.21
C ASP A 213 -7.03 -4.62 -40.34
N LEU A 214 -6.12 -5.56 -40.07
CA LEU A 214 -5.68 -6.54 -41.07
C LEU A 214 -6.83 -7.45 -41.52
N THR A 215 -7.71 -7.85 -40.60
CA THR A 215 -8.89 -8.68 -40.92
C THR A 215 -9.85 -7.87 -41.79
N THR A 216 -10.22 -6.66 -41.38
CA THR A 216 -11.16 -5.79 -42.12
C THR A 216 -10.61 -5.38 -43.49
N THR A 217 -9.33 -4.99 -43.56
CA THR A 217 -8.70 -4.58 -44.83
C THR A 217 -8.56 -5.76 -45.80
N THR A 218 -8.35 -6.98 -45.28
CA THR A 218 -8.28 -8.19 -46.12
C THR A 218 -9.65 -8.63 -46.61
N GLU A 219 -10.72 -8.38 -45.85
CA GLU A 219 -12.11 -8.63 -46.27
C GLU A 219 -12.56 -7.69 -47.41
N GLU A 220 -12.07 -6.45 -47.44
CA GLU A 220 -12.39 -5.47 -48.48
C GLU A 220 -11.70 -5.75 -49.83
N VAL A 221 -10.61 -6.53 -49.84
CA VAL A 221 -9.86 -6.85 -51.07
C VAL A 221 -10.48 -8.07 -51.77
N ASP A 222 -11.26 -7.82 -52.82
CA ASP A 222 -11.79 -8.88 -53.69
C ASP A 222 -10.66 -9.46 -54.57
N THR A 223 -10.03 -10.51 -54.05
CA THR A 223 -8.93 -11.24 -54.69
C THR A 223 -9.32 -11.82 -56.06
N GLN A 224 -10.61 -12.10 -56.30
CA GLN A 224 -11.09 -12.56 -57.61
C GLN A 224 -11.17 -11.42 -58.63
N ARG A 225 -11.66 -10.25 -58.23
CA ARG A 225 -11.65 -9.05 -59.09
C ARG A 225 -10.22 -8.63 -59.45
N LEU A 226 -9.29 -8.69 -58.48
CA LEU A 226 -7.88 -8.40 -58.71
C LEU A 226 -7.25 -9.38 -59.71
N ALA A 227 -7.49 -10.68 -59.54
CA ALA A 227 -7.00 -11.70 -60.47
C ALA A 227 -7.58 -11.50 -61.90
N LYS A 228 -8.86 -11.16 -62.02
CA LYS A 228 -9.53 -10.90 -63.31
C LYS A 228 -9.02 -9.63 -63.99
N ALA A 229 -8.75 -8.57 -63.23
CA ALA A 229 -8.16 -7.34 -63.74
C ALA A 229 -6.73 -7.57 -64.27
N LEU A 230 -5.94 -8.36 -63.53
CA LEU A 230 -4.57 -8.71 -63.94
C LEU A 230 -4.53 -9.67 -65.14
N ASP A 231 -5.47 -10.61 -65.25
CA ASP A 231 -5.63 -11.41 -66.47
C ASP A 231 -5.99 -10.53 -67.67
N THR A 232 -6.92 -9.56 -67.49
CA THR A 232 -7.29 -8.62 -68.55
C THR A 232 -6.08 -7.80 -69.01
N LEU A 233 -5.30 -7.26 -68.07
CA LEU A 233 -4.03 -6.57 -68.37
C LEU A 233 -3.02 -7.50 -69.04
N SER A 234 -2.90 -8.75 -68.58
CA SER A 234 -2.04 -9.74 -69.21
C SER A 234 -2.44 -10.04 -70.64
N THR A 235 -3.73 -10.00 -70.96
CA THR A 235 -4.26 -10.20 -72.31
C THR A 235 -4.04 -8.97 -73.19
N THR A 236 -4.25 -7.76 -72.66
CA THR A 236 -4.05 -6.50 -73.40
C THR A 236 -2.59 -6.28 -73.80
N PHE A 237 -1.63 -6.70 -72.97
CA PHE A 237 -0.20 -6.56 -73.25
C PHE A 237 0.42 -7.82 -73.88
N GLN A 238 -0.37 -8.72 -74.47
CA GLN A 238 0.14 -9.95 -75.09
C GLN A 238 1.13 -9.71 -76.23
N ASP A 239 1.08 -8.56 -76.90
CA ASP A 239 1.98 -8.19 -78.00
C ASP A 239 3.20 -7.35 -77.56
N SER A 240 3.41 -7.20 -76.26
CA SER A 240 4.57 -6.48 -75.70
C SER A 240 5.87 -7.31 -75.74
N PRO A 241 7.05 -6.68 -75.59
CA PRO A 241 8.33 -7.37 -75.49
C PRO A 241 8.32 -8.51 -74.45
N GLU A 242 9.14 -9.54 -74.69
CA GLU A 242 9.10 -10.81 -73.95
C GLU A 242 9.25 -10.63 -72.43
N GLU A 243 10.07 -9.67 -72.01
CA GLU A 243 10.36 -9.36 -70.61
C GLU A 243 9.14 -8.77 -69.88
N VAL A 244 8.36 -7.93 -70.58
CA VAL A 244 7.12 -7.33 -70.06
C VAL A 244 6.03 -8.39 -69.94
N ARG A 245 5.90 -9.23 -70.97
CA ARG A 245 4.94 -10.33 -71.02
C ARG A 245 5.21 -11.36 -69.93
N ALA A 246 6.47 -11.72 -69.71
CA ALA A 246 6.88 -12.65 -68.66
C ALA A 246 6.56 -12.11 -67.25
N SER A 247 6.77 -10.81 -67.02
CA SER A 247 6.50 -10.15 -65.74
C SER A 247 5.00 -10.09 -65.43
N ILE A 248 4.16 -9.70 -66.41
CA ILE A 248 2.70 -9.63 -66.22
C ILE A 248 2.10 -11.03 -66.06
N LYS A 249 2.60 -12.03 -66.81
CA LYS A 249 2.18 -13.43 -66.68
C LYS A 249 2.61 -14.02 -65.32
N GLY A 250 3.76 -13.61 -64.79
CA GLY A 250 4.19 -13.95 -63.43
C GLY A 250 3.25 -13.39 -62.36
N LEU A 251 2.93 -12.10 -62.45
CA LEU A 251 2.04 -11.42 -61.50
C LEU A 251 0.61 -11.99 -61.53
N SER A 252 0.11 -12.33 -62.71
CA SER A 252 -1.20 -12.98 -62.87
C SER A 252 -1.23 -14.38 -62.23
N ARG A 253 -0.12 -15.13 -62.32
CA ARG A 253 0.02 -16.47 -61.71
C ARG A 253 0.05 -16.40 -60.18
N ILE A 254 0.76 -15.42 -59.63
CA ILE A 254 0.79 -15.16 -58.17
C ILE A 254 -0.60 -14.78 -57.70
N SER A 255 -1.27 -13.85 -58.39
CA SER A 255 -2.62 -13.41 -58.02
C SER A 255 -3.64 -14.55 -58.08
N ARG A 256 -3.56 -15.44 -59.07
CA ARG A 256 -4.36 -16.67 -59.11
C ARG A 256 -4.06 -17.63 -57.98
N THR A 257 -2.81 -17.73 -57.54
CA THR A 257 -2.41 -18.58 -56.41
C THR A 257 -2.93 -18.02 -55.08
N VAL A 258 -2.96 -16.69 -54.93
CA VAL A 258 -3.54 -16.03 -53.76
C VAL A 258 -5.06 -16.21 -53.77
N ALA A 259 -5.73 -15.93 -54.90
CA ALA A 259 -7.16 -16.11 -55.05
C ALA A 259 -7.61 -17.57 -54.85
N SER A 260 -6.81 -18.57 -55.24
CA SER A 260 -7.14 -19.98 -55.01
C SER A 260 -7.00 -20.43 -53.55
N ARG A 261 -6.22 -19.68 -52.74
CA ARG A 261 -6.04 -19.93 -51.30
C ARG A 261 -6.93 -19.06 -50.41
N ASP A 262 -7.71 -18.15 -50.99
CA ASP A 262 -8.62 -17.23 -50.30
C ASP A 262 -9.49 -17.95 -49.26
N LYS A 263 -10.10 -19.08 -49.62
CA LYS A 263 -10.93 -19.87 -48.70
C LYS A 263 -10.17 -20.43 -47.49
N ALA A 264 -8.92 -20.86 -47.68
CA ALA A 264 -8.08 -21.37 -46.60
C ALA A 264 -7.57 -20.25 -45.68
N LEU A 265 -7.29 -19.06 -46.25
CA LEU A 265 -6.90 -17.87 -45.49
C LEU A 265 -8.07 -17.34 -44.65
N ARG A 266 -9.28 -17.26 -45.22
CA ARG A 266 -10.50 -16.92 -44.45
C ARG A 266 -10.76 -17.92 -43.34
N GLY A 267 -10.61 -19.22 -43.62
CA GLY A 267 -10.71 -20.25 -42.59
C GLY A 267 -9.73 -20.03 -41.43
N LEU A 268 -8.46 -19.73 -41.70
CA LEU A 268 -7.48 -19.46 -40.64
C LEU A 268 -7.83 -18.22 -39.81
N LEU A 269 -8.31 -17.16 -40.46
CA LEU A 269 -8.74 -15.93 -39.79
C LEU A 269 -9.99 -16.17 -38.94
N ASP A 270 -10.97 -16.92 -39.44
CA ASP A 270 -12.16 -17.31 -38.68
C ASP A 270 -11.81 -18.13 -37.43
N HIS A 271 -10.88 -19.10 -37.56
CA HIS A 271 -10.43 -19.87 -36.41
C HIS A 271 -9.66 -19.00 -35.40
N ALA A 272 -8.85 -18.04 -35.85
CA ALA A 272 -8.14 -17.10 -34.98
C ALA A 272 -9.11 -16.16 -34.24
N ASN A 273 -10.14 -15.68 -34.94
CA ASN A 273 -11.23 -14.90 -34.35
C ASN A 273 -12.05 -15.74 -33.35
N GLY A 274 -12.33 -17.01 -33.68
CA GLY A 274 -13.03 -17.94 -32.79
C GLY A 274 -12.27 -18.18 -31.48
N VAL A 275 -10.95 -18.38 -31.52
CA VAL A 275 -10.11 -18.53 -30.31
C VAL A 275 -10.12 -17.26 -29.46
N THR A 276 -10.12 -16.10 -30.10
CA THR A 276 -10.14 -14.80 -29.42
C THR A 276 -11.52 -14.51 -28.82
N GLY A 277 -12.59 -14.93 -29.50
CA GLY A 277 -13.97 -14.89 -28.99
C GLY A 277 -14.14 -15.76 -27.75
N VAL A 278 -13.70 -17.03 -27.80
CA VAL A 278 -13.74 -17.94 -26.65
C VAL A 278 -12.96 -17.39 -25.45
N LEU A 279 -11.81 -16.74 -25.69
CA LEU A 279 -11.05 -16.09 -24.61
C LEU A 279 -11.77 -14.85 -24.04
N SER A 280 -12.46 -14.09 -24.89
CA SER A 280 -13.28 -12.95 -24.47
C SER A 280 -14.48 -13.41 -23.64
N ASP A 281 -15.16 -14.47 -24.06
CA ASP A 281 -16.31 -15.05 -23.34
C ASP A 281 -15.90 -15.55 -21.94
N HIS A 282 -14.73 -16.18 -21.82
CA HIS A 282 -14.20 -16.63 -20.52
C HIS A 282 -13.65 -15.50 -19.63
N THR A 283 -13.56 -14.26 -20.12
CA THR A 283 -13.13 -13.12 -19.28
C THR A 283 -14.20 -12.76 -18.24
N GLU A 284 -15.47 -13.00 -18.56
CA GLU A 284 -16.60 -12.85 -17.61
C GLU A 284 -16.55 -13.94 -16.53
N ASP A 285 -16.31 -15.20 -16.92
CA ASP A 285 -16.11 -16.32 -15.99
C ASP A 285 -14.94 -16.07 -15.03
N PHE A 286 -13.82 -15.56 -15.55
CA PHE A 286 -12.66 -15.21 -14.73
C PHE A 286 -12.97 -14.09 -13.74
N SER A 287 -13.72 -13.08 -14.18
CA SER A 287 -14.17 -11.98 -13.31
C SER A 287 -15.09 -12.48 -12.20
N ALA A 288 -16.03 -13.38 -12.53
CA ALA A 288 -16.91 -14.04 -11.56
C ALA A 288 -16.11 -14.89 -10.55
N LEU A 289 -15.10 -15.64 -11.00
CA LEU A 289 -14.24 -16.44 -10.13
C LEU A 289 -13.46 -15.57 -9.13
N VAL A 290 -12.95 -14.42 -9.58
CA VAL A 290 -12.25 -13.46 -8.70
C VAL A 290 -13.22 -12.85 -7.68
N GLU A 291 -14.43 -12.51 -8.09
CA GLU A 291 -15.47 -11.99 -7.20
C GLU A 291 -15.91 -13.03 -6.15
N ASP A 292 -16.11 -14.28 -6.57
CA ASP A 292 -16.45 -15.38 -5.69
C ASP A 292 -15.29 -15.74 -4.74
N GLY A 293 -14.05 -15.55 -5.19
CA GLY A 293 -12.86 -15.62 -4.35
C GLY A 293 -12.91 -14.63 -3.18
N ASP A 294 -13.31 -13.38 -3.42
CA ASP A 294 -13.48 -12.38 -2.36
C ASP A 294 -14.56 -12.79 -1.34
N LYS A 295 -15.69 -13.35 -1.81
CA LYS A 295 -16.75 -13.89 -0.92
C LYS A 295 -16.21 -15.01 -0.03
N LEU A 296 -15.43 -15.94 -0.59
CA LEU A 296 -14.80 -17.01 0.17
C LEU A 296 -13.81 -16.48 1.21
N PHE A 297 -12.94 -15.53 0.84
CA PHE A 297 -11.99 -14.93 1.78
C PHE A 297 -12.70 -14.19 2.93
N LYS A 298 -13.79 -13.47 2.64
CA LYS A 298 -14.63 -12.84 3.67
C LYS A 298 -15.23 -13.87 4.63
N GLU A 299 -15.75 -14.98 4.12
CA GLU A 299 -16.32 -16.05 4.94
C GLU A 299 -15.25 -16.74 5.80
N ILE A 300 -14.08 -17.05 5.23
CA ILE A 300 -12.95 -17.61 5.98
C ILE A 300 -12.50 -16.65 7.09
N SER A 301 -12.41 -15.35 6.80
CA SER A 301 -12.04 -14.33 7.78
C SER A 301 -13.05 -14.25 8.92
N LYS A 302 -14.37 -14.24 8.62
CA LYS A 302 -15.43 -14.28 9.63
C LYS A 302 -15.32 -15.52 10.53
N ARG A 303 -15.11 -16.70 9.94
CA ARG A 303 -14.92 -17.95 10.69
C ARG A 303 -13.69 -17.90 11.60
N ARG A 304 -12.57 -17.37 11.10
CA ARG A 304 -11.36 -17.16 11.92
C ARG A 304 -11.65 -16.27 13.13
N THR A 305 -12.39 -15.18 12.96
CA THR A 305 -12.79 -14.30 14.06
C THR A 305 -13.72 -15.00 15.05
N ALA A 306 -14.69 -15.78 14.57
CA ALA A 306 -15.60 -16.56 15.41
C ALA A 306 -14.85 -17.60 16.26
N ILE A 307 -13.93 -18.36 15.64
CA ILE A 307 -13.08 -19.34 16.34
C ILE A 307 -12.21 -18.63 17.39
N HIS A 308 -11.62 -17.48 17.06
CA HIS A 308 -10.82 -16.72 18.03
C HIS A 308 -11.66 -16.25 19.24
N LYS A 309 -12.90 -15.79 19.02
CA LYS A 309 -13.83 -15.42 20.09
C LYS A 309 -14.22 -16.62 20.95
N LEU A 310 -14.52 -17.77 20.33
CA LEU A 310 -14.83 -19.01 21.04
C LEU A 310 -13.65 -19.44 21.92
N LEU A 311 -12.44 -19.49 21.38
CA LEU A 311 -11.24 -19.86 22.14
C LEU A 311 -10.99 -18.92 23.34
N LYS A 312 -11.15 -17.60 23.14
CA LYS A 312 -11.06 -16.63 24.24
C LYS A 312 -12.14 -16.84 25.31
N SER A 313 -13.37 -17.10 24.88
CA SER A 313 -14.50 -17.33 25.79
C SER A 313 -14.30 -18.61 26.59
N SER A 314 -13.84 -19.70 25.95
CA SER A 314 -13.52 -20.95 26.64
C SER A 314 -12.37 -20.79 27.64
N ALA A 315 -11.33 -20.01 27.30
CA ALA A 315 -10.26 -19.70 28.24
C ALA A 315 -10.77 -18.88 29.44
N ALA A 316 -11.63 -17.89 29.20
CA ALA A 316 -12.24 -17.09 30.25
C ALA A 316 -13.14 -17.94 31.16
N LEU A 317 -13.95 -18.83 30.58
CA LEU A 317 -14.76 -19.80 31.34
C LEU A 317 -13.87 -20.73 32.18
N GLY A 318 -12.74 -21.20 31.62
CA GLY A 318 -11.76 -21.98 32.37
C GLY A 318 -11.22 -21.25 33.60
N ILE A 319 -10.84 -19.97 33.44
CA ILE A 319 -10.39 -19.12 34.56
C ILE A 319 -11.50 -18.94 35.60
N GLN A 320 -12.74 -18.66 35.15
CA GLN A 320 -13.87 -18.48 36.05
C GLN A 320 -14.23 -19.75 36.83
N LEU A 321 -14.22 -20.91 36.17
CA LEU A 321 -14.48 -22.20 36.81
C LEU A 321 -13.36 -22.57 37.79
N SER A 322 -12.10 -22.31 37.44
CA SER A 322 -10.98 -22.49 38.37
C SER A 322 -11.09 -21.57 39.58
N GLY A 323 -11.47 -20.30 39.39
CA GLY A 323 -11.75 -19.36 40.48
C GLY A 323 -12.88 -19.84 41.38
N LEU A 324 -14.00 -20.28 40.80
CA LEU A 324 -15.13 -20.81 41.56
C LEU A 324 -14.76 -22.05 42.39
N VAL A 325 -13.93 -22.95 41.85
CA VAL A 325 -13.46 -24.13 42.59
C VAL A 325 -12.53 -23.72 43.74
N GLU A 326 -11.69 -22.70 43.56
CA GLU A 326 -10.79 -22.21 44.60
C GLU A 326 -11.58 -21.49 45.72
N ASP A 327 -12.50 -20.58 45.37
CA ASP A 327 -13.38 -19.89 46.32
C ASP A 327 -14.20 -20.90 47.13
N ASN A 328 -14.75 -21.92 46.47
CA ASN A 328 -15.53 -22.96 47.14
C ASN A 328 -14.64 -23.89 48.01
N ARG A 329 -13.35 -24.09 47.69
CA ARG A 329 -12.42 -24.79 48.58
C ARG A 329 -12.15 -24.00 49.85
N ASP A 330 -12.00 -22.68 49.73
CA ASP A 330 -11.80 -21.78 50.86
C ASP A 330 -13.03 -21.70 51.78
N GLU A 331 -14.23 -21.90 51.26
CA GLU A 331 -15.47 -21.97 52.06
C GLU A 331 -15.77 -23.37 52.61
N ILE A 332 -15.55 -24.44 51.81
CA ILE A 332 -15.82 -25.82 52.21
C ILE A 332 -14.82 -26.30 53.29
N GLY A 333 -13.56 -25.88 53.21
CA GLY A 333 -12.53 -26.26 54.20
C GLY A 333 -12.92 -25.95 55.65
N PRO A 334 -13.29 -24.69 55.97
CA PRO A 334 -13.82 -24.30 57.27
C PRO A 334 -15.11 -25.01 57.66
N ALA A 335 -16.04 -25.21 56.72
CA ALA A 335 -17.31 -25.91 56.98
C ALA A 335 -17.07 -27.38 57.39
N LEU A 336 -16.18 -28.10 56.69
CA LEU A 336 -15.80 -29.47 57.03
C LEU A 336 -15.04 -29.55 58.36
N LYS A 337 -14.21 -28.55 58.70
CA LYS A 337 -13.58 -28.44 60.02
C LYS A 337 -14.62 -28.21 61.13
N GLY A 338 -15.63 -27.38 60.87
CA GLY A 338 -16.76 -27.16 61.77
C GLY A 338 -17.56 -28.44 62.00
N LEU A 339 -17.89 -29.16 60.93
CA LEU A 339 -18.61 -30.44 61.02
C LEU A 339 -17.82 -31.50 61.80
N ASN A 340 -16.51 -31.62 61.56
CA ASN A 340 -15.66 -32.55 62.30
C ASN A 340 -15.55 -32.17 63.79
N THR A 341 -15.51 -30.86 64.09
CA THR A 341 -15.57 -30.37 65.48
C THR A 341 -16.89 -30.75 66.15
N PHE A 342 -18.01 -30.59 65.45
CA PHE A 342 -19.34 -30.96 65.95
C PHE A 342 -19.48 -32.47 66.17
N VAL A 343 -19.04 -33.29 65.21
CA VAL A 343 -19.04 -34.76 65.34
C VAL A 343 -18.20 -35.20 66.54
N ARG A 344 -17.00 -34.64 66.72
CA ARG A 344 -16.17 -34.93 67.90
C ARG A 344 -16.79 -34.45 69.21
N MET A 345 -17.50 -33.33 69.21
CA MET A 345 -18.27 -32.88 70.37
C MET A 345 -19.40 -33.87 70.70
N LEU A 346 -20.08 -34.40 69.69
CA LEU A 346 -21.16 -35.36 69.86
C LEU A 346 -20.62 -36.71 70.38
N GLU A 347 -19.52 -37.19 69.81
CA GLU A 347 -18.82 -38.42 70.24
C GLU A 347 -18.30 -38.30 71.67
N ARG A 348 -17.68 -37.16 72.03
CA ARG A 348 -17.22 -36.89 73.41
C ARG A 348 -18.36 -36.85 74.43
N ASN A 349 -19.56 -36.47 74.00
CA ASN A 349 -20.76 -36.41 74.85
C ASN A 349 -21.71 -37.60 74.66
N GLN A 350 -21.32 -38.61 73.89
CA GLN A 350 -22.16 -39.76 73.55
C GLN A 350 -22.68 -40.46 74.82
N ALA A 351 -21.81 -40.72 75.79
CA ALA A 351 -22.22 -41.34 77.06
C ALA A 351 -23.27 -40.50 77.83
N SER A 352 -23.18 -39.16 77.76
CA SER A 352 -24.16 -38.26 78.38
C SER A 352 -25.47 -38.22 77.61
N LEU A 353 -25.43 -38.30 76.27
CA LEU A 353 -26.61 -38.38 75.40
C LEU A 353 -27.32 -39.71 75.58
N ASP A 354 -26.60 -40.83 75.56
CA ASP A 354 -27.13 -42.18 75.81
C ASP A 354 -27.76 -42.25 77.21
N ARG A 355 -27.10 -41.65 78.21
CA ARG A 355 -27.65 -41.54 79.56
C ARG A 355 -28.91 -40.68 79.59
N SER A 356 -28.95 -39.57 78.87
CA SER A 356 -30.13 -38.69 78.80
C SER A 356 -31.30 -39.39 78.12
N VAL A 357 -31.07 -40.13 77.03
CA VAL A 357 -32.09 -40.94 76.34
C VAL A 357 -32.55 -42.10 77.22
N ALA A 358 -31.62 -42.80 77.89
CA ALA A 358 -31.94 -43.87 78.82
C ALA A 358 -32.74 -43.38 80.04
N LEU A 359 -32.48 -42.17 80.53
CA LEU A 359 -33.25 -41.53 81.61
C LEU A 359 -34.59 -40.96 81.13
N LEU A 360 -34.68 -40.57 79.86
CA LEU A 360 -35.92 -40.11 79.24
C LEU A 360 -36.93 -41.25 79.07
N ALA A 361 -36.48 -42.48 78.78
CA ALA A 361 -37.36 -43.62 78.57
C ALA A 361 -38.27 -43.94 79.78
N PRO A 362 -37.78 -44.01 81.04
CA PRO A 362 -38.63 -44.12 82.23
C PRO A 362 -39.59 -42.93 82.39
N TYR A 363 -39.14 -41.70 82.14
CA TYR A 363 -39.98 -40.52 82.24
C TYR A 363 -41.15 -40.57 81.24
N VAL A 364 -40.86 -40.85 79.96
CA VAL A 364 -41.89 -41.01 78.92
C VAL A 364 -42.83 -42.15 79.28
N ARG A 365 -42.32 -43.26 79.81
CA ARG A 365 -43.15 -44.39 80.24
C ARG A 365 -44.07 -44.03 81.40
N VAL A 366 -43.56 -43.33 82.43
CA VAL A 366 -44.39 -42.86 83.55
C VAL A 366 -45.42 -41.85 83.06
N PHE A 367 -44.99 -40.84 82.29
CA PHE A 367 -45.88 -39.83 81.70
C PHE A 367 -47.00 -40.48 80.84
N THR A 368 -46.64 -41.45 79.99
CA THR A 368 -47.60 -42.17 79.15
C THR A 368 -48.50 -43.11 79.96
N ASN A 369 -48.00 -43.73 81.04
CA ASN A 369 -48.83 -44.56 81.92
C ASN A 369 -49.77 -43.73 82.78
N THR A 370 -49.35 -42.55 83.25
CA THR A 370 -50.19 -41.62 84.03
C THR A 370 -51.28 -40.99 83.17
N LEU A 371 -51.01 -40.75 81.89
CA LEU A 371 -51.99 -40.19 80.94
C LEU A 371 -52.70 -41.25 80.08
N GLY A 372 -52.27 -42.51 80.16
CA GLY A 372 -52.78 -43.62 79.36
C GLY A 372 -54.05 -44.24 79.92
N ASN A 373 -54.42 -43.92 81.16
CA ASN A 373 -55.63 -44.42 81.83
C ASN A 373 -56.92 -43.66 81.43
N GLY A 374 -56.85 -42.66 80.54
CA GLY A 374 -58.01 -41.87 80.09
C GLY A 374 -57.91 -40.38 80.43
N ARG A 375 -59.04 -39.69 80.59
CA ARG A 375 -59.10 -38.23 80.86
C ARG A 375 -58.84 -37.85 82.33
N TRP A 376 -58.37 -38.78 83.15
CA TRP A 376 -58.09 -38.59 84.57
C TRP A 376 -56.73 -39.18 84.92
N PHE A 377 -56.11 -38.69 86.00
CA PHE A 377 -54.88 -39.26 86.55
C PHE A 377 -55.15 -39.82 87.95
N ASP A 378 -54.55 -40.96 88.27
CA ASP A 378 -54.68 -41.59 89.58
C ASP A 378 -53.63 -41.01 90.54
N ALA A 379 -54.07 -40.42 91.66
CA ALA A 379 -53.20 -39.89 92.70
C ALA A 379 -53.46 -40.61 94.02
N TYR A 380 -52.42 -41.24 94.59
CA TYR A 380 -52.49 -41.92 95.87
C TYR A 380 -51.75 -41.11 96.94
N VAL A 381 -52.47 -40.62 97.96
CA VAL A 381 -51.91 -39.87 99.08
C VAL A 381 -51.94 -40.75 100.33
N GLN A 382 -50.78 -41.23 100.76
CA GLN A 382 -50.61 -41.96 102.01
C GLN A 382 -50.42 -40.95 103.16
N ASN A 383 -50.95 -41.23 104.36
CA ASN A 383 -51.04 -40.34 105.55
C ASN A 383 -52.17 -39.28 105.60
N LEU A 384 -53.31 -39.49 104.93
CA LEU A 384 -54.53 -38.76 105.31
C LEU A 384 -55.06 -39.32 106.64
N VAL A 385 -54.92 -38.54 107.71
CA VAL A 385 -55.45 -38.85 109.05
C VAL A 385 -56.96 -39.05 108.96
N ALA A 386 -57.43 -40.26 109.31
CA ALA A 386 -58.85 -40.57 109.38
C ALA A 386 -59.52 -39.80 110.53
N ALA A 387 -60.50 -38.95 110.21
CA ALA A 387 -61.33 -38.29 111.19
C ALA A 387 -62.21 -39.33 111.93
N PRO A 388 -62.36 -39.26 113.26
CA PRO A 388 -63.12 -40.25 114.03
C PRO A 388 -64.63 -40.11 113.75
N VAL A 389 -65.22 -41.17 113.18
CA VAL A 389 -66.68 -41.28 112.99
C VAL A 389 -67.28 -41.88 114.27
N ALA A 390 -68.10 -41.10 114.97
CA ALA A 390 -68.83 -41.55 116.16
C ALA A 390 -70.05 -42.42 115.77
N PRO A 391 -70.28 -43.58 116.39
CA PRO A 391 -71.44 -44.44 116.09
C PRO A 391 -72.74 -43.89 116.71
N ARG A 392 -73.79 -43.83 115.89
CA ARG A 392 -75.15 -43.39 116.26
C ARG A 392 -75.93 -44.58 116.84
N LYS A 393 -76.47 -44.45 118.06
CA LYS A 393 -77.33 -45.45 118.75
C LYS A 393 -78.81 -45.36 118.34
N GLY A 394 -79.48 -46.52 118.28
CA GLY A 394 -80.95 -46.73 118.36
C GLY A 394 -81.61 -47.18 117.04
N GLY A 395 -82.40 -48.26 116.94
CA GLY A 395 -83.06 -49.10 117.94
C GLY A 395 -83.48 -50.51 117.43
N ALA A 396 -84.00 -51.32 118.36
CA ALA A 396 -84.05 -52.79 118.43
C ALA A 396 -85.46 -53.39 118.09
N PRO A 397 -85.81 -54.65 118.43
CA PRO A 397 -85.79 -55.25 119.78
C PRO A 397 -84.73 -56.33 120.03
#